data_AF-A0A1C6JYS1-F1
#
_entry.id   AF-A0A1C6JYS1-F1
#
_cell.length_a   1.000
_cell.length_b   1.000
_cell.length_c   1.000
_cell.angle_alpha   90.00
_cell.angle_beta   90.00
_cell.angle_gamma   90.00
#
_symmetry.space_group_name_H-M   'P 1'
#
loop_
_entity.id
_entity.type
_entity.pdbx_description
1 polymer ?
#
loop_
_entity_poly.entity_id
_entity_poly.type
_entity_poly.pdbx_seq_one_letter_code
_entity_poly.pdbx_strand_id
1 'polypeptide(L)'
;MAGILLARNNSRIIGVVVNDHEKYEGRVLEDGFVMSSLNALSYEVNEKGYFLMVKTTSDISEIPVFASMWNMDGLILMGFWGVRTLSWT
;
A
#
# COMPACT_ATOMS: atom_id res chain seq x y z
N MET A 1 -22.97 11.20 -24.08
CA MET A 1 -21.69 10.50 -24.30
C MET A 1 -20.62 11.09 -23.37
N ALA A 2 -20.68 10.80 -22.06
CA ALA A 2 -19.82 11.41 -21.03
C ALA A 2 -19.24 10.40 -20.01
N GLY A 3 -19.33 9.09 -20.30
CA GLY A 3 -18.92 8.04 -19.35
C GLY A 3 -17.49 7.52 -19.50
N ILE A 4 -16.83 7.79 -20.64
CA ILE A 4 -15.55 7.13 -20.99
C ILE A 4 -14.32 7.94 -20.54
N LEU A 5 -14.49 9.23 -20.17
CA LEU A 5 -13.39 10.06 -19.66
C LEU A 5 -13.05 9.79 -18.18
N LEU A 6 -13.97 9.22 -17.39
CA LEU A 6 -13.71 8.83 -15.99
C LEU A 6 -13.03 7.45 -15.87
N ALA A 7 -13.19 6.58 -16.86
CA ALA A 7 -12.64 5.22 -16.88
C ALA A 7 -11.14 5.16 -17.26
N ARG A 8 -10.49 6.32 -17.40
CA ARG A 8 -9.03 6.46 -17.61
C ARG A 8 -8.32 7.11 -16.42
N ASN A 9 -8.91 7.12 -15.23
CA ASN A 9 -8.21 7.63 -14.06
C ASN A 9 -7.26 6.56 -13.52
N ASN A 10 -6.15 6.32 -14.21
CA ASN A 10 -5.04 5.59 -13.62
C ASN A 10 -4.41 6.57 -12.62
N SER A 11 -4.62 6.34 -11.32
CA SER A 11 -4.15 7.29 -10.30
C SER A 11 -2.63 7.39 -10.32
N ARG A 12 -1.96 6.37 -10.89
CA ARG A 12 -0.51 6.16 -10.85
C ARG A 12 -0.01 6.05 -9.41
N ILE A 13 -0.89 5.70 -8.46
CA ILE A 13 -0.53 5.51 -7.07
C ILE A 13 -0.29 4.04 -6.80
N ILE A 14 0.93 3.72 -6.35
CA ILE A 14 1.26 2.43 -5.77
C ILE A 14 1.25 2.59 -4.25
N GLY A 15 0.33 1.89 -3.59
CA GLY A 15 0.22 1.89 -2.14
C GLY A 15 1.12 0.85 -1.51
N VAL A 16 1.85 1.24 -0.46
CA VAL A 16 2.63 0.36 0.40
C VAL A 16 2.00 0.41 1.78
N VAL A 17 1.46 -0.72 2.22
CA VAL A 17 0.86 -0.85 3.55
C VAL A 17 1.79 -1.67 4.42
N VAL A 18 2.23 -1.07 5.52
CA VAL A 18 3.11 -1.70 6.49
C VAL A 18 2.30 -2.01 7.75
N ASN A 19 2.41 -3.26 8.21
CA ASN A 19 1.79 -3.65 9.47
C ASN A 19 2.51 -2.98 10.64
N ASP A 20 1.80 -2.10 11.34
CA ASP A 20 2.28 -1.50 12.58
C ASP A 20 1.96 -2.43 13.74
N HIS A 21 2.76 -3.49 13.88
CA HIS A 21 2.61 -4.42 15.00
C HIS A 21 3.03 -3.70 16.30
N GLU A 22 2.38 -4.03 17.43
CA GLU A 22 2.65 -3.46 18.78
C GLU A 22 4.14 -3.42 19.19
N LYS A 23 4.98 -4.24 18.55
CA LYS A 23 6.43 -4.31 18.75
C LYS A 23 7.19 -3.09 18.21
N TYR A 24 6.60 -2.35 17.28
CA TYR A 24 7.27 -1.25 16.57
C TYR A 24 6.92 0.13 17.12
N GLU A 25 6.01 0.26 18.09
CA GLU A 25 5.63 1.54 18.74
C GLU A 25 5.36 2.70 17.74
N GLY A 26 4.82 2.41 16.54
CA GLY A 26 4.61 3.42 15.50
C GLY A 26 5.88 3.86 14.75
N ARG A 27 7.03 3.24 15.02
CA ARG A 27 8.35 3.50 14.43
C ARG A 27 8.74 2.46 13.39
N VAL A 28 7.76 1.79 12.78
CA VAL A 28 8.02 0.76 11.75
C VAL A 28 8.78 1.31 10.53
N LEU A 29 8.72 2.62 10.29
CA LEU A 29 9.51 3.29 9.25
C LEU A 29 10.97 3.53 9.64
N GLU A 30 11.33 3.41 10.93
CA GLU A 30 12.72 3.45 11.40
C GLU A 30 13.41 2.08 11.25
N ASP A 31 12.65 1.02 10.96
CA ASP A 31 13.21 -0.31 10.70
C ASP A 31 14.06 -0.29 9.43
N GLY A 32 15.31 -0.75 9.54
CA GLY A 32 16.27 -0.71 8.43
C GLY A 32 15.83 -1.53 7.21
N PHE A 33 15.10 -2.63 7.40
CA PHE A 33 14.57 -3.43 6.28
C PHE A 33 13.41 -2.71 5.59
N VAL A 34 12.47 -2.16 6.36
CA VAL A 34 11.34 -1.40 5.81
C VAL A 34 11.82 -0.16 5.07
N MET A 35 12.72 0.62 5.67
CA MET A 35 13.22 1.86 5.06
C MET A 35 14.06 1.60 3.81
N SER A 36 14.94 0.58 3.82
CA SER A 36 15.71 0.22 2.62
C SER A 36 14.82 -0.26 1.47
N SER A 37 13.78 -1.04 1.79
CA SER A 37 12.77 -1.48 0.82
C SER A 37 11.99 -0.30 0.24
N LEU A 38 11.52 0.62 1.09
CA LEU A 38 10.82 1.84 0.66
C LEU A 38 11.69 2.73 -0.22
N ASN A 39 12.98 2.85 0.10
CA ASN A 39 13.93 3.63 -0.69
C ASN A 39 14.11 3.04 -2.10
N ALA A 40 14.32 1.72 -2.19
CA ALA A 40 14.43 1.03 -3.48
C ALA A 40 13.13 1.14 -4.30
N LEU A 41 11.97 0.95 -3.66
CA LEU A 41 10.68 1.11 -4.32
C LEU A 41 10.49 2.53 -4.84
N SER A 42 10.75 3.54 -3.99
CA SER A 42 10.61 4.96 -4.35
C SER A 42 11.37 5.32 -5.61
N TYR A 43 12.61 4.84 -5.74
CA TYR A 43 13.42 5.05 -6.94
C TYR A 43 12.74 4.46 -8.19
N GLU A 44 12.34 3.19 -8.13
CA GLU A 44 11.74 2.46 -9.25
C GLU A 44 10.37 3.02 -9.70
N VAL A 45 9.48 3.32 -8.74
CA VAL A 45 8.16 3.89 -9.10
C VAL A 45 8.30 5.31 -9.65
N ASN A 46 9.20 6.12 -9.09
CA ASN A 46 9.41 7.47 -9.59
C ASN A 46 9.98 7.47 -11.01
N GLU A 47 10.92 6.57 -11.32
CA GLU A 47 11.44 6.40 -12.69
C GLU A 47 10.33 6.03 -13.69
N LYS A 48 9.33 5.26 -13.25
CA LYS A 48 8.17 4.88 -14.05
C LYS A 48 7.02 5.90 -14.05
N GLY A 49 7.18 7.03 -13.35
CA GLY A 49 6.17 8.09 -13.25
C GLY A 49 4.97 7.75 -12.36
N TYR A 50 5.16 6.85 -11.40
CA TYR A 50 4.19 6.49 -10.36
C TYR A 50 4.49 7.24 -9.06
N PHE A 51 3.44 7.49 -8.27
CA PHE A 51 3.50 7.99 -6.91
C PHE A 51 3.53 6.82 -5.93
N LEU A 52 4.41 6.89 -4.94
CA LEU A 52 4.41 5.96 -3.82
C LEU A 52 3.59 6.54 -2.67
N MET A 53 2.58 5.80 -2.19
CA MET A 53 1.85 6.14 -0.98
C MET A 53 2.19 5.13 0.11
N VAL A 54 2.61 5.59 1.29
CA VAL A 54 2.93 4.71 2.42
C VAL A 54 1.88 4.89 3.51
N LYS A 55 1.31 3.77 3.99
CA LYS A 55 0.34 3.75 5.09
C LYS A 55 0.73 2.69 6.10
N THR A 56 0.72 3.05 7.37
CA THR A 56 0.83 2.10 8.48
C THR A 56 -0.56 1.79 9.01
N THR A 57 -0.90 0.51 9.15
CA THR A 57 -2.12 0.05 9.82
C THR A 57 -1.93 -1.39 10.30
N SER A 58 -2.48 -1.71 11.47
CA SER A 58 -2.52 -3.07 12.01
C SER A 58 -3.76 -3.83 11.54
N ASP A 59 -4.79 -3.12 11.05
CA ASP A 59 -6.06 -3.69 10.60
C ASP A 59 -6.07 -3.90 9.08
N ILE A 60 -6.14 -5.17 8.68
CA ILE A 60 -6.17 -5.56 7.27
C ILE A 60 -7.49 -5.17 6.58
N SER A 61 -8.58 -4.99 7.33
CA SER A 61 -9.89 -4.68 6.79
C SER A 61 -9.97 -3.26 6.20
N GLU A 62 -9.10 -2.35 6.65
CA GLU A 62 -9.05 -0.98 6.16
C GLU A 62 -8.35 -0.86 4.80
N ILE A 63 -7.49 -1.82 4.47
CA ILE A 63 -6.67 -1.84 3.25
C ILE A 63 -7.49 -1.72 1.96
N PRO A 64 -8.53 -2.55 1.72
CA PRO A 64 -9.35 -2.44 0.50
C PRO A 64 -10.12 -1.11 0.43
N VAL A 65 -10.49 -0.53 1.58
CA VAL A 65 -11.15 0.78 1.64
C VAL A 65 -10.19 1.87 1.20
N PHE A 66 -8.96 1.88 1.71
CA PHE A 66 -7.93 2.83 1.29
C PHE A 66 -7.56 2.67 -0.18
N ALA A 67 -7.37 1.43 -0.65
CA ALA A 67 -7.07 1.15 -2.05
C ALA A 67 -8.15 1.72 -2.99
N SER A 68 -9.42 1.56 -2.60
CA SER A 68 -10.56 2.08 -3.36
C SER A 68 -10.68 3.59 -3.30
N MET A 69 -10.49 4.20 -2.12
CA MET A 69 -10.61 5.64 -1.92
C MET A 69 -9.60 6.44 -2.75
N TRP A 70 -8.36 5.94 -2.84
CA TRP A 70 -7.29 6.55 -3.63
C TRP A 70 -7.25 6.05 -5.08
N ASN A 71 -8.12 5.10 -5.44
CA ASN A 71 -8.15 4.43 -6.74
C ASN A 71 -6.76 3.92 -7.14
N MET A 72 -6.09 3.23 -6.20
CA MET A 72 -4.70 2.79 -6.37
C MET A 72 -4.55 1.81 -7.53
N ASP A 73 -3.46 1.96 -8.28
CA ASP A 73 -3.15 1.09 -9.42
C ASP A 73 -2.49 -0.23 -8.95
N GLY A 74 -1.89 -0.22 -7.76
CA GLY A 74 -1.23 -1.38 -7.17
C GLY A 74 -1.01 -1.23 -5.67
N LEU A 75 -0.86 -2.37 -5.00
CA LEU A 75 -0.70 -2.43 -3.54
C LEU A 75 0.40 -3.44 -3.15
N ILE A 76 1.26 -3.05 -2.22
CA ILE A 76 2.33 -3.86 -1.62
C ILE A 76 2.05 -3.95 -0.12
N LEU A 77 1.98 -5.17 0.41
CA LEU A 77 1.75 -5.43 1.83
C LEU A 77 3.05 -5.89 2.49
N MET A 78 3.49 -5.22 3.55
CA MET A 78 4.69 -5.54 4.31
C MET A 78 4.37 -5.83 5.77
N GLY A 79 4.96 -6.88 6.34
CA GLY A 79 4.83 -7.21 7.77
C GLY A 79 3.52 -7.88 8.17
N PHE A 80 2.63 -8.21 7.23
CA PHE A 80 1.41 -8.98 7.52
C PHE A 80 1.75 -10.48 7.63
N TRP A 81 1.92 -10.96 8.87
CA TRP A 81 2.09 -12.39 9.14
C TRP A 81 0.74 -13.01 9.50
N GLY A 82 0.40 -14.14 8.86
CA GLY A 82 -0.85 -14.84 9.14
C GLY A 82 -2.07 -14.18 8.50
N VAL A 83 -2.04 -13.99 7.18
CA VAL A 83 -3.29 -14.01 6.41
C VAL A 83 -3.93 -15.37 6.71
N ARG A 84 -4.87 -15.39 7.67
CA ARG A 84 -5.93 -16.38 7.68
C ARG A 84 -6.62 -16.16 6.35
N THR A 85 -6.26 -16.98 5.36
CA THR A 85 -7.11 -17.21 4.19
C THR A 85 -8.51 -17.39 4.73
N LEU A 86 -9.41 -16.48 4.38
CA LEU A 86 -10.84 -16.62 4.64
C LEU A 86 -11.23 -18.05 4.24
N SER A 87 -11.43 -18.92 5.23
CA SER A 87 -12.23 -20.11 4.99
C SER A 87 -13.66 -19.59 4.87
N TRP A 88 -14.15 -19.56 3.64
CA TRP A 88 -15.58 -19.42 3.40
C TRP A 88 -16.26 -20.65 4.00
N THR A 89 -16.80 -20.50 5.21
CA THR A 89 -17.80 -21.38 5.83
C THR A 89 -18.76 -20.49 6.59
#